data_AF-A0A2S6R570-F1
#
_entry.id   AF-A0A2S6R570-F1
#
_cell.length_a   1.000
_cell.length_b   1.000
_cell.length_c   1.000
_cell.angle_alpha   90.00
_cell.angle_beta   90.00
_cell.angle_gamma   90.00
#
_symmetry.space_group_name_H-M   'P 1'
#
loop_
_entity.id
_entity.type
_entity.pdbx_description
1 polymer ?
#
loop_
_entity_poly.entity_id
_entity_poly.type
_entity_poly.pdbx_seq_one_letter_code
_entity_poly.pdbx_strand_id
1 'polypeptide(L)'
;ERQTGGLADIAICGVFAPTDHLFFHTGWGCMSADLVLKDGATIIYCSPSPGVNTHLGNFPGLALMDLMKPYMPPTPENMERVYRDIHARKIEMWAGCIWVPIYEVMTRKKLHVVTLEENLEMAADIGIEASTSLEGALAGAFEQHGKDAKVVVLPYARYQMPRDAIVMPGQEKPQLAAVAE
;
A
#
# COMPACT_ATOMS: atom_id res chain seq x y z
N GLU A 1 -10.25 -16.26 -2.37
CA GLU A 1 -11.36 -15.87 -3.26
C GLU A 1 -11.95 -14.58 -2.71
N ARG A 2 -12.45 -13.66 -3.55
CA ARG A 2 -13.15 -12.48 -3.03
C ARG A 2 -14.26 -12.95 -2.10
N GLN A 3 -14.37 -12.34 -0.93
CA GLN A 3 -15.36 -12.79 0.06
C GLN A 3 -16.76 -12.71 -0.55
N THR A 4 -17.58 -13.72 -0.28
CA THR A 4 -19.02 -13.66 -0.51
C THR A 4 -19.56 -12.45 0.26
N GLY A 5 -19.95 -11.39 -0.46
CA GLY A 5 -20.34 -10.12 0.13
C GLY A 5 -19.72 -8.87 -0.51
N GLY A 6 -18.81 -8.99 -1.48
CA GLY A 6 -18.27 -7.85 -2.24
C GLY A 6 -16.91 -7.36 -1.73
N LEU A 7 -16.51 -6.15 -2.15
CA LEU A 7 -15.25 -5.53 -1.74
C LEU A 7 -15.32 -5.08 -0.26
N ALA A 8 -14.16 -5.05 0.40
CA ALA A 8 -14.03 -4.64 1.80
C ALA A 8 -13.79 -3.12 1.94
N ASP A 9 -14.09 -2.60 3.13
CA ASP A 9 -13.90 -1.20 3.51
C ASP A 9 -12.52 -0.96 4.15
N ILE A 10 -12.00 -1.99 4.83
CA ILE A 10 -10.73 -1.94 5.56
C ILE A 10 -9.91 -3.19 5.20
N ALA A 11 -8.64 -3.02 4.83
CA ALA A 11 -7.68 -4.12 4.81
C ALA A 11 -6.70 -3.99 5.96
N ILE A 12 -6.46 -5.08 6.67
CA ILE A 12 -5.28 -5.24 7.54
C ILE A 12 -4.32 -6.15 6.79
N CYS A 13 -3.20 -5.62 6.37
CA CYS A 13 -2.25 -6.36 5.56
C CYS A 13 -0.81 -6.09 5.98
N GLY A 14 0.11 -6.90 5.49
CA GLY A 14 1.51 -6.75 5.86
C GLY A 14 2.36 -7.86 5.26
N VAL A 15 3.59 -7.89 5.72
CA VAL A 15 4.54 -8.96 5.44
C VAL A 15 5.38 -9.21 6.68
N PHE A 16 5.98 -10.39 6.73
CA PHE A 16 6.75 -10.91 7.83
C PHE A 16 8.23 -11.06 7.43
N ALA A 17 9.08 -11.21 8.45
CA ALA A 17 10.48 -11.53 8.28
C ALA A 17 10.68 -12.79 7.42
N PRO A 18 11.70 -12.84 6.55
CA PRO A 18 12.81 -11.88 6.44
C PRO A 18 12.57 -10.72 5.45
N THR A 19 11.35 -10.57 4.92
CA THR A 19 11.11 -9.64 3.80
C THR A 19 10.57 -8.28 4.21
N ASP A 20 10.54 -7.99 5.52
CA ASP A 20 9.88 -6.86 6.16
C ASP A 20 10.80 -5.70 6.58
N HIS A 21 12.03 -5.67 6.06
CA HIS A 21 13.09 -4.74 6.48
C HIS A 21 12.97 -3.33 5.89
N LEU A 22 12.49 -3.20 4.65
CA LEU A 22 12.40 -1.92 3.92
C LEU A 22 11.02 -1.79 3.29
N PHE A 23 10.30 -0.70 3.57
CA PHE A 23 8.92 -0.55 3.17
C PHE A 23 8.73 -0.55 1.65
N PHE A 24 9.69 -0.04 0.90
CA PHE A 24 9.63 -0.06 -0.56
C PHE A 24 9.66 -1.48 -1.17
N HIS A 25 10.16 -2.48 -0.42
CA HIS A 25 10.02 -3.89 -0.80
C HIS A 25 8.72 -4.52 -0.32
N THR A 26 8.24 -4.10 0.85
CA THR A 26 7.07 -4.70 1.49
C THR A 26 5.77 -4.16 0.91
N GLY A 27 5.67 -2.85 0.77
CA GLY A 27 4.46 -2.07 0.48
C GLY A 27 3.75 -2.43 -0.82
N TRP A 28 4.36 -3.26 -1.67
CA TRP A 28 3.71 -3.87 -2.84
C TRP A 28 2.46 -4.68 -2.47
N GLY A 29 2.34 -5.14 -1.23
CA GLY A 29 1.08 -5.71 -0.73
C GLY A 29 -0.12 -4.77 -0.82
N CYS A 30 0.08 -3.45 -0.97
CA CYS A 30 -0.99 -2.50 -1.26
C CYS A 30 -1.72 -2.81 -2.56
N MET A 31 -1.02 -3.33 -3.59
CA MET A 31 -1.63 -3.69 -4.87
C MET A 31 -2.57 -4.89 -4.72
N SER A 32 -2.18 -5.88 -3.93
CA SER A 32 -3.03 -7.04 -3.64
C SER A 32 -4.26 -6.63 -2.83
N ALA A 33 -4.10 -5.69 -1.89
CA ALA A 33 -5.21 -5.13 -1.14
C ALA A 33 -6.17 -4.33 -2.03
N ASP A 34 -5.65 -3.58 -3.01
CA ASP A 34 -6.45 -2.79 -3.97
C ASP A 34 -7.50 -3.65 -4.69
N LEU A 35 -7.17 -4.90 -5.02
CA LEU A 35 -8.06 -5.82 -5.75
C LEU A 35 -9.25 -6.35 -4.96
N VAL A 36 -9.24 -6.17 -3.63
CA VAL A 36 -10.28 -6.65 -2.70
C VAL A 36 -10.91 -5.52 -1.89
N LEU A 37 -10.50 -4.27 -2.12
CA LEU A 37 -11.01 -3.10 -1.44
C LEU A 37 -11.78 -2.19 -2.40
N LYS A 38 -12.84 -1.55 -1.88
CA LYS A 38 -13.57 -0.51 -2.62
C LYS A 38 -12.75 0.79 -2.69
N ASP A 39 -13.10 1.69 -3.60
CA ASP A 39 -12.52 3.03 -3.57
C ASP A 39 -12.97 3.80 -2.32
N GLY A 40 -12.08 4.65 -1.80
CA GLY A 40 -12.23 5.32 -0.52
C GLY A 40 -11.91 4.46 0.71
N ALA A 41 -11.63 3.16 0.55
CA ALA A 41 -11.27 2.23 1.63
C ALA A 41 -9.96 2.62 2.35
N THR A 42 -9.74 2.02 3.52
CA THR A 42 -8.50 2.17 4.30
C THR A 42 -7.65 0.90 4.26
N ILE A 43 -6.38 1.04 3.95
CA ILE A 43 -5.35 0.02 4.07
C ILE A 43 -4.55 0.31 5.34
N ILE A 44 -4.57 -0.61 6.29
CA ILE A 44 -3.69 -0.63 7.46
C ILE A 44 -2.56 -1.60 7.15
N TYR A 45 -1.38 -1.06 6.84
CA TYR A 45 -0.21 -1.83 6.42
C TYR A 45 0.75 -2.04 7.59
N CYS A 46 0.76 -3.24 8.15
CA CYS A 46 1.64 -3.64 9.23
C CYS A 46 3.00 -4.09 8.67
N SER A 47 4.04 -3.30 8.91
CA SER A 47 5.42 -3.68 8.60
C SER A 47 6.38 -2.97 9.53
N PRO A 48 7.23 -3.71 10.28
CA PRO A 48 8.18 -3.09 11.20
C PRO A 48 9.17 -2.20 10.45
N SER A 49 9.61 -2.60 9.24
CA SER A 49 10.57 -1.84 8.44
C SER A 49 11.76 -1.31 9.26
N PRO A 50 12.54 -2.16 9.96
CA PRO A 50 13.68 -1.73 10.77
C PRO A 50 14.85 -1.12 9.98
N GLY A 51 14.78 -1.08 8.65
CA GLY A 51 15.90 -0.68 7.81
C GLY A 51 16.92 -1.80 7.64
N VAL A 52 17.99 -1.48 6.92
CA VAL A 52 19.10 -2.40 6.65
C VAL A 52 20.42 -1.66 6.83
N ASN A 53 21.31 -2.22 7.65
CA ASN A 53 22.67 -1.74 7.84
C ASN A 53 23.64 -2.62 7.06
N THR A 54 24.39 -2.03 6.14
CA THR A 54 25.36 -2.74 5.29
C THR A 54 26.72 -2.07 5.35
N HIS A 55 27.76 -2.75 4.86
CA HIS A 55 29.08 -2.14 4.68
C HIS A 55 29.10 -0.97 3.68
N LEU A 56 28.03 -0.80 2.88
CA LEU A 56 27.86 0.28 1.91
C LEU A 56 27.08 1.48 2.49
N GLY A 57 26.50 1.33 3.68
CA GLY A 57 25.67 2.35 4.31
C GLY A 57 24.42 1.78 4.98
N ASN A 58 23.74 2.68 5.69
CA ASN A 58 22.51 2.41 6.41
C ASN A 58 21.31 2.93 5.63
N PHE A 59 20.32 2.08 5.44
CA PHE A 59 19.06 2.41 4.80
C PHE A 59 17.96 2.40 5.86
N PRO A 60 17.30 3.55 6.14
CA PRO A 60 16.17 3.58 7.06
C PRO A 60 14.98 2.77 6.53
N GLY A 61 14.02 2.45 7.40
CA GLY A 61 12.86 1.63 7.06
C GLY A 61 12.07 2.11 5.85
N LEU A 62 11.88 3.42 5.74
CA LEU A 62 11.15 4.07 4.65
C LEU A 62 12.08 4.63 3.56
N ALA A 63 13.33 4.16 3.46
CA ALA A 63 14.25 4.59 2.41
C ALA A 63 13.60 4.50 1.02
N LEU A 64 13.96 5.41 0.12
CA LEU A 64 13.44 5.53 -1.25
C LEU A 64 11.97 5.94 -1.35
N MET A 65 11.18 5.85 -0.27
CA MET A 65 9.84 6.42 -0.22
C MET A 65 9.90 7.94 -0.17
N ASP A 66 10.98 8.53 0.34
CA ASP A 66 11.25 9.97 0.34
C ASP A 66 11.28 10.60 -1.05
N LEU A 67 11.56 9.81 -2.08
CA LEU A 67 11.48 10.25 -3.48
C LEU A 67 10.05 10.64 -3.89
N MET A 68 9.02 10.17 -3.19
CA MET A 68 7.63 10.54 -3.44
C MET A 68 7.27 11.92 -2.86
N LYS A 69 8.03 12.42 -1.87
CA LYS A 69 7.70 13.62 -1.09
C LYS A 69 7.30 14.83 -1.93
N PRO A 70 7.99 15.16 -3.05
CA PRO A 70 7.56 16.29 -3.89
C PRO A 70 6.13 16.15 -4.40
N TYR A 71 5.65 14.92 -4.59
CA TYR A 71 4.37 14.54 -5.16
C TYR A 71 3.27 14.27 -4.14
N MET A 72 3.50 14.54 -2.86
CA MET A 72 2.46 14.42 -1.83
C MET A 72 1.60 15.70 -1.75
N PRO A 73 0.30 15.60 -1.42
CA PRO A 73 -0.48 14.38 -1.16
C PRO A 73 -0.81 13.57 -2.44
N PRO A 74 -1.24 12.30 -2.30
CA PRO A 74 -1.58 11.45 -3.44
C PRO A 74 -2.88 11.92 -4.12
N THR A 75 -2.76 12.58 -5.28
CA THR A 75 -3.91 13.04 -6.08
C THR A 75 -3.75 12.67 -7.55
N PRO A 76 -4.83 12.63 -8.34
CA PRO A 76 -4.75 12.43 -9.79
C PRO A 76 -3.84 13.44 -10.49
N GLU A 77 -3.86 14.71 -10.10
CA GLU A 77 -3.02 15.76 -10.68
C GLU A 77 -1.54 15.55 -10.37
N ASN A 78 -1.22 15.17 -9.12
CA ASN A 78 0.16 14.87 -8.75
C ASN A 78 0.63 13.57 -9.42
N MET A 79 -0.24 12.57 -9.62
CA MET A 79 0.07 11.37 -10.40
C MET A 79 0.40 11.70 -11.85
N GLU A 80 -0.37 12.58 -12.50
CA GLU A 80 -0.05 13.05 -13.85
C GLU A 80 1.33 13.73 -13.88
N ARG A 81 1.65 14.52 -12.85
CA ARG A 81 2.95 15.17 -12.73
C ARG A 81 4.09 14.16 -12.60
N VAL A 82 3.90 13.07 -11.85
CA VAL A 82 4.88 11.98 -11.76
C VAL A 82 5.19 11.42 -13.14
N TYR A 83 4.16 11.05 -13.92
CA TYR A 83 4.36 10.50 -15.26
C TYR A 83 5.03 11.49 -16.21
N ARG A 84 4.66 12.78 -16.11
CA ARG A 84 5.28 13.84 -16.90
C ARG A 84 6.76 14.01 -16.56
N ASP A 85 7.12 13.98 -15.28
CA ASP A 85 8.50 14.15 -14.83
C ASP A 85 9.37 12.92 -15.13
N ILE A 86 8.82 11.71 -15.09
CA ILE A 86 9.49 10.49 -15.61
C ILE A 86 9.75 10.63 -17.11
N HIS A 87 8.74 11.00 -17.90
CA HIS A 87 8.87 11.16 -19.35
C HIS A 87 9.88 12.25 -19.72
N ALA A 88 9.90 13.35 -18.96
CA ALA A 88 10.85 14.44 -19.11
C ALA A 88 12.24 14.13 -18.52
N ARG A 89 12.45 12.94 -17.93
CA ARG A 89 13.71 12.51 -17.27
C ARG A 89 14.16 13.45 -16.14
N LYS A 90 13.21 14.07 -15.43
CA LYS A 90 13.51 14.83 -14.20
C LYS A 90 13.65 13.92 -12.99
N ILE A 91 12.97 12.78 -13.02
CA ILE A 91 13.15 11.67 -12.08
C ILE A 91 13.43 10.40 -12.86
N GLU A 92 14.28 9.54 -12.32
CA GLU A 92 14.65 8.30 -12.97
C GLU A 92 13.48 7.30 -12.98
N MET A 93 13.28 6.63 -14.12
CA MET A 93 12.18 5.68 -14.28
C MET A 93 12.23 4.54 -13.26
N TRP A 94 13.42 4.05 -12.92
CA TRP A 94 13.59 2.97 -11.95
C TRP A 94 13.08 3.34 -10.56
N ALA A 95 13.24 4.61 -10.15
CA ALA A 95 12.72 5.09 -8.88
C ALA A 95 11.19 5.05 -8.90
N GLY A 96 10.58 5.49 -10.00
CA GLY A 96 9.14 5.40 -10.20
C GLY A 96 8.60 3.96 -10.14
N CYS A 97 9.31 2.97 -10.70
CA CYS A 97 8.91 1.56 -10.64
C CYS A 97 8.78 1.00 -9.21
N ILE A 98 9.40 1.65 -8.22
CA ILE A 98 9.38 1.21 -6.83
C ILE A 98 8.10 1.69 -6.12
N TRP A 99 7.83 3.00 -6.15
CA TRP A 99 6.80 3.62 -5.32
C TRP A 99 5.53 4.04 -6.08
N VAL A 100 5.57 4.19 -7.41
CA VAL A 100 4.38 4.61 -8.20
C VAL A 100 3.22 3.63 -8.08
N PRO A 101 3.41 2.30 -8.08
CA PRO A 101 2.31 1.37 -7.89
C PRO A 101 1.62 1.52 -6.53
N ILE A 102 2.38 1.83 -5.48
CA ILE A 102 1.83 2.11 -4.14
C ILE A 102 1.09 3.46 -4.17
N TYR A 103 1.73 4.47 -4.75
CA TYR A 103 1.18 5.82 -4.88
C TYR A 103 -0.15 5.81 -5.66
N GLU A 104 -0.28 4.99 -6.70
CA GLU A 104 -1.52 4.82 -7.47
C GLU A 104 -2.67 4.36 -6.58
N VAL A 105 -2.43 3.34 -5.76
CA VAL A 105 -3.42 2.87 -4.78
C VAL A 105 -3.77 4.00 -3.80
N MET A 106 -2.77 4.75 -3.35
CA MET A 106 -2.96 5.89 -2.43
C MET A 106 -3.82 7.02 -3.03
N THR A 107 -3.94 7.14 -4.35
CA THR A 107 -4.84 8.14 -4.97
C THR A 107 -6.32 7.79 -4.81
N ARG A 108 -6.64 6.51 -4.55
CA ARG A 108 -8.02 6.01 -4.42
C ARG A 108 -8.35 5.56 -3.00
N LYS A 109 -7.36 5.22 -2.19
CA LYS A 109 -7.50 4.56 -0.89
C LYS A 109 -6.56 5.20 0.13
N LYS A 110 -6.99 5.23 1.39
CA LYS A 110 -6.15 5.72 2.49
C LYS A 110 -5.13 4.65 2.88
N LEU A 111 -3.85 5.00 2.92
CA LEU A 111 -2.79 4.13 3.46
C LEU A 111 -2.38 4.63 4.85
N HIS A 112 -2.49 3.75 5.85
CA HIS A 112 -1.96 3.95 7.20
C HIS A 112 -0.92 2.85 7.48
N VAL A 113 0.32 3.23 7.75
CA VAL A 113 1.42 2.29 8.01
C VAL A 113 1.59 2.07 9.51
N VAL A 114 1.46 0.82 9.96
CA VAL A 114 1.80 0.43 11.34
C VAL A 114 3.23 -0.09 11.36
N THR A 115 4.14 0.67 11.98
CA THR A 115 5.59 0.46 11.91
C THR A 115 6.29 0.79 13.24
N LEU A 116 7.62 0.71 13.28
CA LEU A 116 8.42 1.07 14.45
C LEU A 116 8.44 2.59 14.70
N GLU A 117 8.61 2.98 15.96
CA GLU A 117 8.61 4.38 16.40
C GLU A 117 9.65 5.24 15.65
N GLU A 118 10.82 4.67 15.39
CA GLU A 118 11.92 5.30 14.63
C GLU A 118 11.55 5.71 13.20
N ASN A 119 10.51 5.10 12.59
CA ASN A 119 10.06 5.44 11.24
C ASN A 119 9.05 6.59 11.23
N LEU A 120 8.46 6.98 12.36
CA LEU A 120 7.35 7.93 12.39
C LEU A 120 7.75 9.33 11.91
N GLU A 121 8.95 9.79 12.28
CA GLU A 121 9.46 11.11 11.85
C GLU A 121 9.62 11.15 10.32
N MET A 122 10.24 10.13 9.74
CA MET A 122 10.40 10.02 8.30
C MET A 122 9.05 9.87 7.58
N ALA A 123 8.11 9.09 8.13
CA ALA A 123 6.77 8.95 7.58
C ALA A 123 6.05 10.31 7.49
N ALA A 124 6.09 11.08 8.58
CA ALA A 124 5.50 12.41 8.65
C ALA A 124 6.16 13.40 7.68
N ASP A 125 7.50 13.37 7.56
CA ASP A 125 8.23 14.23 6.61
C ASP A 125 7.89 13.94 5.15
N ILE A 126 7.65 12.66 4.82
CA ILE A 126 7.21 12.24 3.49
C ILE A 126 5.75 12.60 3.24
N GLY A 127 4.90 12.53 4.27
CA GLY A 127 3.44 12.67 4.16
C GLY A 127 2.69 11.34 4.16
N ILE A 128 3.32 10.26 4.64
CA ILE A 128 2.67 8.96 4.86
C ILE A 128 2.11 8.93 6.28
N GLU A 129 0.83 8.59 6.42
CA GLU A 129 0.22 8.39 7.75
C GLU A 129 0.77 7.12 8.38
N ALA A 130 1.30 7.22 9.60
CA ALA A 130 1.89 6.09 10.31
C ALA A 130 1.64 6.14 11.82
N SER A 131 1.63 4.98 12.46
CA SER A 131 1.57 4.81 13.91
C SER A 131 2.26 3.52 14.35
N THR A 132 2.34 3.28 15.66
CA THR A 132 2.93 2.06 16.23
C THR A 132 1.89 1.04 16.69
N SER A 133 0.59 1.33 16.57
CA SER A 133 -0.47 0.46 17.08
C SER A 133 -1.47 0.10 15.99
N LEU A 134 -1.63 -1.22 15.77
CA LEU A 134 -2.68 -1.76 14.92
C LEU A 134 -4.06 -1.45 15.51
N GLU A 135 -4.22 -1.55 16.83
CA GLU A 135 -5.48 -1.28 17.51
C GLU A 135 -5.94 0.16 17.29
N GLY A 136 -5.03 1.13 17.43
CA GLY A 136 -5.31 2.54 17.17
C GLY A 136 -5.65 2.81 15.70
N ALA A 137 -4.86 2.25 14.77
CA ALA A 137 -5.12 2.38 13.34
C ALA A 137 -6.47 1.77 12.94
N LEU A 138 -6.83 0.62 13.52
CA LEU A 138 -8.09 -0.07 13.26
C LEU A 138 -9.28 0.68 13.85
N ALA A 139 -9.14 1.20 15.08
CA ALA A 139 -10.16 2.04 15.70
C ALA A 139 -10.47 3.28 14.83
N GLY A 140 -9.43 3.99 14.37
CA GLY A 140 -9.59 5.14 13.47
C GLY A 140 -10.22 4.76 12.11
N ALA A 141 -9.91 3.57 11.59
CA ALA A 141 -10.58 3.07 10.38
C ALA A 141 -12.08 2.77 10.61
N PHE A 142 -12.46 2.22 11.76
CA PHE A 142 -13.87 2.01 12.11
C PHE A 142 -14.62 3.33 12.37
N GLU A 143 -13.95 4.35 12.92
CA GLU A 143 -14.53 5.70 13.02
C GLU A 143 -14.87 6.28 11.65
N GLN A 144 -14.00 6.04 10.65
CA GLN A 144 -14.19 6.52 9.29
C GLN A 144 -15.24 5.73 8.50
N HIS A 145 -15.22 4.40 8.58
CA HIS A 145 -16.05 3.52 7.73
C HIS A 145 -17.33 3.03 8.41
N GLY A 146 -17.48 3.27 9.72
CA GLY A 146 -18.60 2.81 10.53
C GLY A 146 -18.38 1.43 11.14
N LYS A 147 -19.10 1.13 12.23
CA LYS A 147 -18.97 -0.10 13.01
C LYS A 147 -19.25 -1.40 12.25
N ASP A 148 -19.99 -1.32 11.14
CA ASP A 148 -20.39 -2.47 10.32
C ASP A 148 -19.47 -2.64 9.09
N ALA A 149 -18.34 -1.91 9.05
CA ALA A 149 -17.34 -1.99 7.99
C ALA A 149 -16.79 -3.40 7.82
N LYS A 150 -16.71 -3.85 6.57
CA LYS A 150 -16.12 -5.14 6.19
C LYS A 150 -14.60 -5.03 6.26
N VAL A 151 -14.01 -5.91 7.06
CA VAL A 151 -12.56 -6.01 7.22
C VAL A 151 -12.04 -7.27 6.51
N VAL A 152 -11.02 -7.10 5.67
CA VAL A 152 -10.24 -8.22 5.12
C VAL A 152 -8.86 -8.25 5.76
N VAL A 153 -8.38 -9.45 6.08
CA VAL A 153 -7.03 -9.65 6.63
C VAL A 153 -6.18 -10.38 5.60
N LEU A 154 -5.08 -9.76 5.18
CA LEU A 154 -4.16 -10.26 4.15
C LEU A 154 -2.74 -10.39 4.73
N PRO A 155 -2.48 -11.44 5.53
CA PRO A 155 -1.22 -11.57 6.28
C PRO A 155 -0.01 -11.82 5.37
N TYR A 156 -0.23 -12.26 4.13
CA TYR A 156 0.81 -12.47 3.12
C TYR A 156 0.53 -11.60 1.90
N ALA A 157 0.06 -10.36 2.06
CA ALA A 157 -0.47 -9.54 0.96
C ALA A 157 0.46 -9.45 -0.25
N ARG A 158 1.78 -9.32 -0.03
CA ARG A 158 2.77 -9.33 -1.12
C ARG A 158 2.79 -10.62 -1.96
N TYR A 159 2.39 -11.74 -1.36
CA TYR A 159 2.43 -13.08 -1.96
C TYR A 159 1.02 -13.65 -2.21
N GLN A 160 -0.02 -12.87 -1.97
CA GLN A 160 -1.42 -13.28 -2.11
C GLN A 160 -2.10 -12.43 -3.16
N MET A 161 -2.81 -13.08 -4.07
CA MET A 161 -3.69 -12.43 -5.04
C MET A 161 -5.06 -13.10 -5.00
N PRO A 162 -6.15 -12.36 -5.26
CA PRO A 162 -7.44 -12.97 -5.49
C PRO A 162 -7.35 -13.96 -6.66
N ARG A 163 -7.95 -15.14 -6.49
CA ARG A 163 -7.90 -16.21 -7.50
C ARG A 163 -8.47 -15.77 -8.85
N ASP A 164 -9.46 -14.90 -8.83
CA ASP A 164 -10.11 -14.30 -9.99
C ASP A 164 -9.30 -13.17 -10.64
N ALA A 165 -8.24 -12.68 -10.00
CA ALA A 165 -7.35 -11.65 -10.55
C ALA A 165 -6.28 -12.23 -11.49
N ILE A 166 -5.97 -13.53 -11.39
CA ILE A 166 -4.96 -14.19 -12.22
C ILE A 166 -5.66 -15.03 -13.29
N VAL A 167 -5.42 -14.71 -14.56
CA VAL A 167 -5.88 -15.51 -15.70
C VAL A 167 -4.65 -16.03 -16.44
N MET A 168 -4.43 -17.34 -16.39
CA MET A 168 -3.31 -17.95 -17.12
C MET A 168 -3.62 -18.03 -18.62
N PRO A 169 -2.61 -18.04 -19.50
CA PRO A 169 -2.81 -18.28 -20.92
C PRO A 169 -3.65 -19.54 -21.19
N GLY A 170 -4.70 -19.41 -21.99
CA GLY A 170 -5.62 -20.51 -22.32
C GLY A 170 -6.74 -20.77 -21.31
N GLN A 171 -6.81 -20.02 -20.21
CA GLN A 171 -7.96 -20.04 -19.30
C GLN A 171 -9.03 -19.04 -19.74
N GLU A 172 -10.30 -19.41 -19.60
CA GLU A 172 -11.39 -18.46 -19.70
C GLU A 172 -11.26 -17.41 -18.60
N LYS A 173 -11.48 -16.14 -18.96
CA LYS A 173 -11.52 -15.06 -17.97
C LYS A 173 -12.68 -15.35 -17.00
N PRO A 174 -12.43 -15.38 -15.69
CA PRO A 174 -13.52 -15.50 -14.73
C PRO A 174 -14.51 -14.37 -14.99
N GLN A 175 -15.81 -14.71 -15.07
CA GLN A 175 -16.85 -13.70 -15.09
C GLN A 175 -16.76 -12.95 -13.77
N LEU A 176 -16.19 -11.75 -13.81
CA LEU A 176 -16.21 -10.83 -12.68
C LEU A 176 -17.68 -10.64 -12.34
N ALA A 177 -18.12 -11.19 -11.20
CA ALA A 177 -19.40 -10.79 -10.64
C ALA A 177 -19.31 -9.27 -10.53
N ALA A 178 -20.22 -8.58 -11.25
CA ALA A 178 -20.33 -7.13 -11.14
C ALA A 178 -20.33 -6.82 -9.64
N VAL A 179 -19.32 -6.09 -9.21
CA VAL A 179 -19.24 -5.66 -7.82
C VAL A 179 -20.46 -4.81 -7.63
N ALA A 180 -21.49 -5.33 -6.96
CA ALA A 180 -22.67 -4.56 -6.64
C ALA A 180 -22.20 -3.35 -5.83
N GLU A 181 -22.49 -2.16 -6.34
CA GLU A 181 -22.24 -0.87 -5.66
C GLU A 181 -22.83 -0.87 -4.24
#